data_AF-A0A920DRG1-F1
#
_entry.id   AF-A0A920DRG1-F1
#
_cell.length_a   1.000
_cell.length_b   1.000
_cell.length_c   1.000
_cell.angle_alpha   90.00
_cell.angle_beta   90.00
_cell.angle_gamma   90.00
#
_symmetry.space_group_name_H-M   'P 1'
#
loop_
_entity.id
_entity.type
_entity.pdbx_description
1 polymer ?
#
loop_
_entity_poly.entity_id
_entity_poly.type
_entity_poly.pdbx_seq_one_letter_code
_entity_poly.pdbx_strand_id
1 'polypeptide(L)'
;MSSFKGSLVYVDVWATWCGPCKAEIPYLKSLEQDYHEQNIIFLSVSVDTNKDEWLKMVKEEELGGVQLWAGRLESNNKGLCYFWHSKIHAFF
;
A
#
# COMPACT_ATOMS: atom_id res chain seq x y z
N MET A 1 17.62 7.05 -11.58
CA MET A 1 16.73 7.78 -10.65
C MET A 1 15.63 8.50 -11.45
N SER A 2 14.90 7.76 -12.30
CA SER A 2 14.05 8.37 -13.34
C SER A 2 12.63 7.82 -13.38
N SER A 3 12.28 6.85 -12.53
CA SER A 3 11.09 6.00 -12.71
C SER A 3 9.87 6.37 -11.86
N PHE A 4 9.94 7.45 -11.09
CA PHE A 4 8.79 8.06 -10.40
C PHE A 4 8.68 9.56 -10.68
N LYS A 5 9.29 10.03 -11.78
CA LYS A 5 9.16 11.44 -12.22
C LYS A 5 7.79 11.61 -12.86
N GLY A 6 6.82 12.12 -12.09
CA GLY A 6 5.51 12.55 -12.60
C GLY A 6 4.29 11.89 -11.96
N SER A 7 4.47 10.89 -11.08
CA SER A 7 3.40 10.32 -10.26
C SER A 7 3.64 10.70 -8.80
N LEU A 8 2.61 11.22 -8.13
CA LEU A 8 2.68 11.55 -6.71
C LEU A 8 2.49 10.24 -5.92
N VAL A 9 3.41 9.92 -5.02
CA VAL A 9 3.31 8.70 -4.21
C VAL A 9 2.90 9.10 -2.81
N TYR A 10 1.74 8.61 -2.37
CA TYR A 10 1.29 8.70 -0.99
C TYR A 10 1.77 7.45 -0.25
N VAL A 11 2.57 7.64 0.80
CA VAL A 11 3.08 6.53 1.61
C VAL A 11 2.44 6.60 2.99
N ASP A 12 1.70 5.56 3.37
CA ASP A 12 1.27 5.37 4.76
C ASP A 12 2.06 4.24 5.41
N VAL A 13 2.37 4.43 6.70
CA VAL A 13 3.04 3.42 7.51
C VAL A 13 2.12 3.11 8.68
N TRP A 14 1.69 1.87 8.80
CA TRP A 14 0.66 1.48 9.76
C TRP A 14 0.94 0.14 10.42
N ALA A 15 0.14 -0.20 11.42
CA ALA A 15 0.16 -1.53 12.03
C ALA A 15 -1.22 -1.92 12.57
N THR A 16 -1.51 -3.20 12.66
CA THR A 16 -2.78 -3.72 13.22
C THR A 16 -3.02 -3.30 14.66
N TRP A 17 -1.94 -3.12 15.44
CA TRP A 17 -1.97 -2.66 16.83
C TRP A 17 -1.98 -1.13 16.95
N CYS A 18 -1.84 -0.38 15.86
CA CYS A 18 -1.89 1.07 15.87
C CYS A 18 -3.35 1.56 15.84
N GLY A 19 -3.90 1.87 17.01
CA GLY A 19 -5.25 2.40 17.16
C GLY A 19 -5.54 3.64 16.31
N PRO A 20 -4.69 4.70 16.34
CA PRO A 20 -4.87 5.88 15.49
C PRO A 20 -4.85 5.56 14.00
N CYS A 21 -3.93 4.71 13.54
CA CYS A 21 -3.82 4.32 12.14
C CYS A 21 -5.12 3.65 11.63
N LYS A 22 -5.76 2.82 12.47
CA LYS A 22 -7.04 2.20 12.12
C LYS A 22 -8.17 3.22 11.95
N ALA A 23 -8.17 4.29 12.75
CA ALA A 23 -9.16 5.36 12.61
C ALA A 23 -8.98 6.16 11.31
N GLU A 24 -7.78 6.13 10.71
CA GLU A 24 -7.47 6.81 9.45
C GLU A 24 -7.87 6.01 8.20
N ILE A 25 -8.06 4.69 8.31
CA ILE A 25 -8.47 3.80 7.21
C ILE A 25 -9.70 4.32 6.41
N PRO A 26 -10.83 4.70 7.03
CA PRO A 26 -11.99 5.18 6.27
C PRO A 26 -11.69 6.47 5.50
N TYR A 27 -10.84 7.33 6.05
CA TYR A 27 -10.42 8.56 5.38
C TYR A 27 -9.45 8.25 4.22
N LEU A 28 -8.56 7.28 4.40
CA LEU A 28 -7.68 6.79 3.34
C LEU A 28 -8.49 6.27 2.15
N LYS A 29 -9.54 5.48 2.40
CA LYS A 29 -10.44 4.99 1.33
C LYS A 29 -11.12 6.13 0.58
N SER A 30 -11.61 7.14 1.30
CA SER A 30 -12.19 8.33 0.67
C SER A 30 -11.15 9.08 -0.19
N LEU A 31 -9.93 9.22 0.31
CA LEU A 31 -8.84 9.84 -0.43
C LEU A 31 -8.47 9.03 -1.68
N GLU A 32 -8.38 7.70 -1.58
CA GLU A 32 -8.15 6.85 -2.75
C GLU A 32 -9.23 7.02 -3.81
N GLN A 33 -10.49 7.21 -3.41
CA GLN A 33 -11.60 7.48 -4.32
C GLN A 33 -11.51 8.87 -4.94
N ASP A 34 -11.29 9.91 -4.14
CA ASP A 34 -11.20 11.31 -4.59
C ASP A 34 -10.02 11.54 -5.55
N TYR A 35 -8.95 10.79 -5.36
CA TYR A 35 -7.72 10.89 -6.13
C TYR A 35 -7.55 9.77 -7.16
N HIS A 36 -8.57 8.93 -7.39
CA HIS A 36 -8.52 7.81 -8.34
C HIS A 36 -8.27 8.26 -9.79
N GLU A 37 -8.72 9.45 -10.17
CA GLU A 37 -8.51 10.04 -11.50
C GLU A 37 -7.17 10.77 -11.65
N GLN A 38 -6.44 10.93 -10.54
CA GLN A 38 -5.13 11.58 -10.52
C GLN A 38 -4.03 10.53 -10.54
N ASN A 39 -2.85 10.90 -11.05
CA ASN A 39 -1.69 10.00 -11.13
C ASN A 39 -1.02 9.84 -9.75
N ILE A 40 -1.79 9.35 -8.77
CA ILE A 40 -1.36 9.13 -7.39
C ILE A 40 -1.28 7.64 -7.11
N ILE A 41 -0.16 7.22 -6.52
CA ILE A 41 0.06 5.84 -6.08
C ILE A 41 -0.04 5.82 -4.56
N PHE A 42 -1.02 5.09 -4.03
CA PHE A 42 -1.15 4.82 -2.61
C PHE A 42 -0.34 3.58 -2.23
N LEU A 43 0.65 3.76 -1.37
CA LEU A 43 1.58 2.74 -0.90
C LEU A 43 1.46 2.63 0.62
N SER A 44 0.83 1.56 1.09
CA SER A 44 0.70 1.28 2.51
C SER A 44 1.76 0.29 2.96
N VAL A 45 2.47 0.61 4.04
CA VAL A 45 3.56 -0.20 4.58
C VAL A 45 3.22 -0.61 6.01
N SER A 46 2.89 -1.88 6.20
CA SER A 46 2.65 -2.44 7.53
C SER A 46 3.96 -2.78 8.24
N VAL A 47 4.12 -2.35 9.49
CA VAL A 47 5.22 -2.74 10.39
C VAL A 47 4.80 -3.83 11.37
N ASP A 48 3.74 -4.58 11.05
CA ASP A 48 3.27 -5.66 11.89
C ASP A 48 4.31 -6.77 12.05
N THR A 49 4.42 -7.29 13.26
CA THR A 49 5.28 -8.44 13.55
C THR A 49 4.65 -9.76 13.07
N ASN A 50 3.32 -9.82 13.02
CA ASN A 50 2.57 -10.97 12.54
C ASN A 50 1.95 -10.68 11.16
N LYS A 51 2.42 -11.41 10.14
CA LYS A 51 1.94 -11.29 8.76
C LYS A 51 0.48 -11.72 8.61
N ASP A 52 0.02 -12.70 9.38
CA ASP A 52 -1.33 -13.24 9.25
C ASP A 52 -2.38 -12.24 9.75
N GLU A 53 -2.07 -11.52 10.84
CA GLU A 53 -2.90 -10.43 11.35
C GLU A 53 -3.00 -9.29 10.33
N TRP A 54 -1.86 -8.91 9.72
CA TRP A 54 -1.83 -7.92 8.65
C TRP A 54 -2.67 -8.36 7.45
N LEU A 55 -2.49 -9.59 6.95
CA LEU A 55 -3.25 -10.12 5.82
C LEU A 55 -4.75 -10.16 6.10
N LYS A 56 -5.13 -10.50 7.34
CA LYS A 56 -6.52 -10.52 7.77
C LYS A 56 -7.11 -9.10 7.72
N MET A 57 -6.42 -8.13 8.32
CA MET A 57 -6.86 -6.73 8.32
C MET A 57 -6.95 -6.14 6.91
N VAL A 58 -5.98 -6.41 6.03
CA VAL A 58 -6.03 -5.96 4.63
C VAL A 58 -7.27 -6.48 3.90
N LYS A 59 -7.66 -7.74 4.17
CA LYS A 59 -8.86 -8.35 3.58
C LYS A 59 -10.15 -7.84 4.20
N GLU A 60 -10.21 -7.77 5.52
CA GLU A 60 -11.42 -7.34 6.26
C GLU A 60 -11.73 -5.87 6.03
N GLU A 61 -10.70 -5.03 6.00
CA GLU A 61 -10.82 -3.60 5.73
C GLU A 61 -10.73 -3.29 4.24
N GLU A 62 -10.69 -4.27 3.33
CA GLU A 62 -10.65 -4.08 1.87
C GLU A 62 -9.69 -2.94 1.43
N LEU A 63 -8.46 -2.95 1.97
CA LEU A 63 -7.50 -1.87 1.72
C LEU A 63 -7.06 -1.90 0.25
N GLY A 64 -7.21 -0.75 -0.41
CA GLY A 64 -6.82 -0.53 -1.80
C GLY A 64 -5.33 -0.27 -1.96
N GLY A 65 -4.94 0.23 -3.13
CA GLY A 65 -3.55 0.58 -3.41
C GLY A 65 -2.55 -0.59 -3.36
N VAL A 66 -1.29 -0.25 -3.09
CA VAL A 66 -0.19 -1.21 -2.97
C VAL A 66 0.08 -1.47 -1.48
N GLN A 67 -0.21 -2.69 -1.04
CA GLN A 67 -0.01 -3.12 0.34
C GLN A 67 1.33 -3.86 0.49
N LEU A 68 2.25 -3.31 1.28
CA LEU A 68 3.53 -3.89 1.62
C LEU A 68 3.58 -4.26 3.10
N TRP A 69 4.22 -5.38 3.39
CA TRP A 69 4.54 -5.78 4.76
C TRP A 69 6.05 -5.65 4.95
N ALA A 70 6.47 -4.73 5.83
CA ALA A 70 7.85 -4.44 6.16
C ALA A 70 8.45 -5.39 7.21
N GLY A 71 7.89 -6.61 7.32
CA GLY A 71 8.48 -7.68 8.12
C GLY A 71 9.98 -7.81 7.88
N ARG A 72 10.72 -8.19 8.93
CA ARG A 72 12.20 -8.23 9.05
C ARG A 72 12.91 -7.98 7.72
N LEU A 73 13.43 -6.76 7.57
CA LEU A 73 14.18 -6.30 6.39
C LEU A 73 15.27 -7.30 5.98
N GLU A 74 14.95 -8.22 5.08
CA GLU A 74 15.95 -8.91 4.27
C GLU A 74 16.18 -8.06 3.02
N SER A 75 17.40 -7.52 2.90
CA SER A 75 17.80 -6.55 1.87
C SER A 75 17.82 -7.10 0.43
N ASN A 76 17.17 -8.24 0.17
CA ASN A 76 17.26 -8.98 -1.09
C ASN A 76 15.93 -9.51 -1.63
N ASN A 77 14.78 -9.06 -1.10
CA ASN A 77 13.50 -9.59 -1.56
C ASN A 77 13.08 -9.00 -2.91
N LYS A 78 13.46 -9.70 -3.99
CA LYS A 78 13.06 -9.47 -5.39
C LYS A 78 11.53 -9.59 -5.63
N GLY A 79 10.74 -9.88 -4.60
CA GLY A 79 9.27 -9.93 -4.65
C GLY A 79 8.58 -8.56 -4.81
N LEU A 80 9.23 -7.45 -4.48
CA LEU A 80 8.64 -6.10 -4.62
C LEU A 80 8.37 -5.68 -6.07
N CYS A 81 9.06 -6.26 -7.06
CA CYS A 81 8.84 -5.93 -8.48
C CYS A 81 7.65 -6.67 -9.11
N TYR A 82 7.26 -7.84 -8.60
CA TYR A 82 6.34 -8.72 -9.33
C TYR A 82 4.86 -8.28 -9.26
N PHE A 83 4.47 -7.50 -8.25
CA PHE A 83 3.10 -6.96 -8.19
C PHE A 83 2.92 -5.70 -9.06
N TRP A 84 4.01 -4.98 -9.34
CA TRP A 84 3.99 -3.75 -10.14
C TRP A 84 3.81 -4.02 -11.65
N HIS A 85 4.26 -5.19 -12.13
CA HIS A 85 4.27 -5.49 -13.57
C HIS A 85 2.94 -5.98 -14.15
N SER A 86 1.96 -6.36 -13.31
CA SER A 86 0.74 -7.05 -13.79
C SER A 86 -0.49 -6.15 -13.97
N LYS A 87 -0.44 -4.88 -13.56
CA LYS A 87 -1.59 -3.93 -13.70
C LYS A 87 -1.33 -2.73 -14.62
N ILE A 88 -0.19 -2.66 -15.30
CA ILE A 88 0.12 -1.56 -16.25
C ILE A 88 -0.37 -1.83 -17.69
N HIS A 89 -0.86 -3.04 -18.01
CA HIS A 89 -1.46 -3.34 -19.32
C HIS A 89 -2.99 -3.31 -19.31
N ALA A 90 -3.56 -2.14 -19.04
CA ALA A 90 -4.96 -1.84 -19.39
C ALA A 90 -5.15 -0.33 -19.58
N PHE A 91 -4.28 0.29 -20.38
CA PHE A 91 -4.49 1.63 -20.93
C PHE A 91 -3.80 1.70 -22.30
N PHE A 92 -4.37 1.00 -23.27
CA PHE A 92 -4.36 1.33 -24.69
C PHE A 92 -5.57 0.70 -25.36
#